data_AF-A0AA35KQ73-F1
#
_entry.id   AF-A0AA35KQ73-F1
#
_cell.length_a   1.000
_cell.length_b   1.000
_cell.length_c   1.000
_cell.angle_alpha   90.00
_cell.angle_beta   90.00
_cell.angle_gamma   90.00
#
_symmetry.space_group_name_H-M   'P 1'
#
loop_
_entity.id
_entity.type
_entity.pdbx_description
1 polymer ?
#
loop_
_entity_poly.entity_id
_entity_poly.type
_entity_poly.pdbx_seq_one_letter_code
_entity_poly.pdbx_strand_id
1 'polypeptide(L)'
;MQSSFGKRFCEFREEKTTLSFSVTPLAIDPSLLNMTAFAGVSQPDLEMELADIADKDIWVSKFKCLTATLEDVARQKAILAQNHKSSDIENLPKQDKLVFKTWNAIPNTYINMKKYAFGVLSIFGSTYVCEQVFCNMNYIKNKHRSRLTDDSLQACVKMKVTSYSPDVQTLSTEVQEQKSH
;
A
#
# COMPACT_ATOMS: atom_id res chain seq x y z
N MET A 1 16.90 1.80 14.85
CA MET A 1 15.79 1.42 13.94
C MET A 1 14.72 2.53 13.87
N GLN A 2 14.17 2.99 15.00
CA GLN A 2 13.21 4.11 15.04
C GLN A 2 13.73 5.43 14.44
N SER A 3 14.96 5.85 14.76
CA SER A 3 15.53 7.10 14.24
C SER A 3 15.75 7.09 12.72
N SER A 4 16.22 5.96 12.18
CA SER A 4 16.40 5.76 10.74
C SER A 4 15.06 5.68 9.99
N PHE A 5 14.03 5.06 10.58
CA PHE A 5 12.68 5.08 10.02
C PHE A 5 12.09 6.48 10.02
N GLY A 6 12.22 7.23 11.13
CA GLY A 6 11.76 8.60 11.21
C GLY A 6 12.38 9.51 10.14
N LYS A 7 13.70 9.40 9.93
CA LYS A 7 14.39 10.13 8.87
C LYS A 7 13.87 9.78 7.47
N ARG A 8 13.75 8.47 7.16
CA ARG A 8 13.19 8.01 5.87
C ARG A 8 11.74 8.42 5.66
N PHE A 9 10.95 8.45 6.72
CA PHE A 9 9.56 8.92 6.65
C PHE A 9 9.47 10.42 6.37
N CYS A 10 10.39 11.22 6.92
CA CYS A 10 10.51 12.63 6.57
C CYS A 10 10.90 12.82 5.10
N GLU A 11 11.92 12.09 4.62
CA GLU A 11 12.32 12.08 3.20
C GLU A 11 11.14 11.66 2.29
N PHE A 12 10.35 10.67 2.71
CA PHE A 12 9.15 10.25 1.98
C PHE A 12 8.06 11.34 1.91
N ARG A 13 7.99 12.22 2.91
CA ARG A 13 7.05 13.34 2.92
C ARG A 13 7.43 14.42 1.90
N GLU A 14 8.71 14.51 1.55
CA GLU A 14 9.22 15.43 0.52
C GLU A 14 8.81 14.97 -0.89
N GLU A 15 8.55 13.67 -1.09
CA GLU A 15 8.05 13.07 -2.34
C GLU A 15 6.54 13.29 -2.59
N LYS A 16 5.93 14.30 -1.97
CA LYS A 16 4.49 14.57 -2.05
C LYS A 16 3.97 14.61 -3.49
N THR A 17 4.71 15.25 -4.39
CA THR A 17 4.35 15.38 -5.81
C THR A 17 4.30 14.01 -6.48
N THR A 18 5.38 13.22 -6.36
CA THR A 18 5.47 11.84 -6.86
C THR A 18 4.33 10.96 -6.36
N LEU A 19 4.02 11.04 -5.05
CA LEU A 19 2.98 10.23 -4.43
C LEU A 19 1.56 10.64 -4.88
N SER A 20 1.35 11.94 -5.06
CA SER A 20 0.07 12.48 -5.53
C SER A 20 -0.25 12.13 -6.98
N PHE A 21 0.72 11.68 -7.78
CA PHE A 21 0.52 11.30 -9.17
C PHE A 21 -0.57 10.25 -9.36
N SER A 22 -0.66 9.29 -8.45
CA SER A 22 -1.70 8.25 -8.49
C SER A 22 -3.13 8.77 -8.33
N VAL A 23 -3.31 9.99 -7.80
CA VAL A 23 -4.61 10.59 -7.48
C VAL A 23 -4.91 11.79 -8.38
N THR A 24 -3.94 12.67 -8.60
CA THR A 24 -4.08 13.91 -9.39
C THR A 24 -3.04 14.01 -10.50
N PRO A 25 -3.00 13.06 -11.46
CA PRO A 25 -1.92 13.01 -12.46
C PRO A 25 -1.88 14.24 -13.38
N LEU A 26 -3.02 14.86 -13.65
CA LEU A 26 -3.13 16.00 -14.57
C LEU A 26 -2.85 17.37 -13.91
N ALA A 27 -2.70 17.42 -12.59
CA ALA A 27 -2.41 18.65 -11.86
C ALA A 27 -0.92 18.82 -11.54
N ILE A 28 -0.10 17.84 -11.94
CA ILE A 28 1.31 17.75 -11.58
C ILE A 28 2.15 18.18 -12.77
N ASP A 29 3.14 19.02 -12.51
CA ASP A 29 4.23 19.27 -13.45
C ASP A 29 5.09 18.01 -13.57
N PRO A 30 5.15 17.36 -14.76
CA PRO A 30 5.92 16.14 -14.95
C PRO A 30 7.41 16.32 -14.67
N SER A 31 7.96 17.53 -14.82
CA SER A 31 9.37 17.82 -14.57
C SER A 31 9.77 17.71 -13.09
N LEU A 32 8.78 17.77 -12.19
CA LEU A 32 8.97 17.64 -10.74
C LEU A 32 8.82 16.19 -10.26
N LEU A 33 8.57 15.24 -11.15
CA LEU A 33 8.42 13.83 -10.80
C LEU A 33 9.79 13.19 -10.54
N ASN A 34 9.89 12.41 -9.46
CA ASN A 34 11.10 11.65 -9.18
C ASN A 34 11.20 10.41 -10.10
N MET A 35 11.90 10.59 -11.22
CA MET A 35 12.13 9.52 -12.20
C MET A 35 13.15 8.49 -11.73
N THR A 36 14.03 8.83 -10.78
CA THR A 36 15.10 7.93 -10.32
C THR A 36 14.55 6.74 -9.53
N ALA A 37 13.40 6.90 -8.88
CA ALA A 37 12.74 5.85 -8.12
C ALA A 37 12.11 4.77 -9.00
N PHE A 38 11.87 5.04 -10.28
CA PHE A 38 11.12 4.15 -11.19
C PHE A 38 11.93 3.85 -12.46
N ALA A 39 12.87 2.92 -12.34
CA ALA A 39 13.68 2.46 -13.47
C ALA A 39 12.79 1.97 -14.64
N GLY A 40 13.09 2.45 -15.85
CA GLY A 40 12.39 2.04 -17.08
C GLY A 40 11.12 2.85 -17.42
N VAL A 41 10.93 4.01 -16.79
CA VAL A 41 10.02 5.07 -17.24
C VAL A 41 10.84 6.18 -17.91
N SER A 42 10.50 6.50 -19.15
CA SER A 42 11.12 7.58 -19.90
C SER A 42 10.39 8.90 -19.61
N GLN A 43 11.11 9.92 -19.15
CA GLN A 43 10.50 11.21 -18.80
C GLN A 43 9.90 11.93 -20.03
N PRO A 44 10.59 12.04 -21.18
CA PRO A 44 10.00 12.66 -22.37
C PRO A 44 8.75 11.92 -22.87
N ASP A 45 8.75 10.59 -22.82
CA ASP A 45 7.59 9.80 -23.24
C ASP A 45 6.43 9.94 -22.24
N LEU A 46 6.72 10.01 -20.94
CA LEU A 46 5.72 10.28 -19.89
C LEU A 46 5.08 11.65 -20.09
N GLU A 47 5.87 12.69 -20.37
CA GLU A 47 5.39 14.04 -20.66
C GLU A 47 4.49 14.06 -21.90
N MET A 48 4.90 13.38 -22.97
CA MET A 48 4.10 13.26 -24.20
C MET A 48 2.79 12.52 -23.97
N GLU A 49 2.83 11.40 -23.25
CA GLU A 49 1.64 10.62 -22.87
C GLU A 49 0.68 11.46 -22.00
N LEU A 50 1.20 12.25 -21.06
CA LEU A 50 0.43 13.14 -20.20
C LEU A 50 -0.22 14.28 -20.97
N ALA A 51 0.47 14.87 -21.95
CA ALA A 51 -0.11 15.89 -22.82
C ALA A 51 -1.25 15.31 -23.67
N ASP A 52 -1.04 14.18 -24.35
CA ASP A 52 -2.07 13.55 -25.18
C ASP A 52 -3.31 13.11 -24.37
N ILE A 53 -3.13 12.58 -23.16
CA ILE A 53 -4.28 12.17 -22.34
C ILE A 53 -5.02 13.37 -21.72
N ALA A 54 -4.32 14.49 -21.51
CA ALA A 54 -4.92 15.73 -21.01
C ALA A 54 -5.87 16.37 -22.04
N ASP A 55 -5.65 16.12 -23.33
CA ASP A 55 -6.55 16.56 -24.41
C ASP A 55 -7.80 15.67 -24.56
N LYS A 56 -7.89 14.56 -23.83
CA LYS A 56 -9.00 13.60 -23.92
C LYS A 56 -10.01 13.81 -22.79
N ASP A 57 -11.13 14.48 -23.11
CA ASP A 57 -12.20 14.81 -22.17
C ASP A 57 -12.67 13.63 -21.28
N ILE A 58 -12.74 12.43 -21.86
CA ILE A 58 -13.13 11.22 -21.14
C ILE A 58 -12.17 10.92 -19.98
N TRP A 59 -10.86 11.06 -20.22
CA TRP A 59 -9.83 10.77 -19.21
C TRP A 59 -9.70 11.90 -18.20
N VAL A 60 -9.76 13.15 -18.66
CA VAL A 60 -9.83 14.32 -17.77
C VAL A 60 -11.00 14.18 -16.79
N SER A 61 -12.19 13.84 -17.30
CA SER A 61 -13.38 13.66 -16.47
C SER A 61 -13.23 12.48 -15.51
N LYS A 62 -12.67 11.35 -15.95
CA LYS A 62 -12.43 10.18 -15.09
C LYS A 62 -11.46 10.49 -13.95
N PHE A 63 -10.34 11.16 -14.23
CA PHE A 63 -9.37 11.53 -13.19
C PHE A 63 -9.95 12.56 -12.21
N LYS A 64 -10.66 13.59 -12.71
CA LYS A 64 -11.37 14.54 -11.82
C LYS A 64 -12.40 13.84 -10.93
N CYS A 65 -13.17 12.90 -11.49
CA CYS A 65 -14.14 12.11 -10.74
C CYS A 65 -13.46 11.22 -9.68
N LEU A 66 -12.33 10.59 -10.02
CA LEU A 66 -11.52 9.81 -9.07
C LEU A 66 -11.10 10.69 -7.89
N THR A 67 -10.48 11.84 -8.14
CA THR A 67 -10.02 12.77 -7.10
C THR A 67 -11.17 13.19 -6.18
N ALA A 68 -12.29 13.64 -6.75
CA ALA A 68 -13.45 14.07 -5.99
C ALA A 68 -14.04 12.94 -5.13
N THR A 69 -14.09 11.72 -5.67
CA THR A 69 -14.55 10.54 -4.93
C THR A 69 -13.63 10.21 -3.76
N LEU A 70 -12.32 10.30 -3.96
CA LEU A 70 -11.34 10.01 -2.90
C LEU A 70 -11.40 11.05 -1.77
N GLU A 71 -11.58 12.32 -2.10
CA GLU A 71 -11.81 13.40 -1.14
C GLU A 71 -13.11 13.18 -0.36
N ASP A 72 -14.19 12.80 -1.04
CA ASP A 72 -15.47 12.51 -0.40
C ASP A 72 -15.37 11.33 0.57
N VAL A 73 -14.74 10.22 0.15
CA VAL A 73 -14.47 9.07 1.01
C VAL A 73 -13.63 9.47 2.22
N ALA A 74 -12.62 10.31 2.04
CA ALA A 74 -11.79 10.81 3.15
C ALA A 74 -12.62 11.65 4.13
N ARG A 75 -13.50 12.53 3.64
CA ARG A 75 -14.44 13.32 4.46
C ARG A 75 -15.41 12.43 5.23
N GLN A 76 -16.06 11.48 4.56
CA GLN A 76 -16.99 10.54 5.18
C GLN A 76 -16.30 9.70 6.26
N LYS A 77 -15.09 9.20 5.97
CA LYS A 77 -14.28 8.44 6.94
C LYS A 77 -13.97 9.27 8.19
N ALA A 78 -13.63 10.55 8.04
CA ALA A 78 -13.38 11.44 9.18
C ALA A 78 -14.63 11.64 10.05
N ILE A 79 -15.80 11.83 9.43
CA ILE A 79 -17.08 11.98 10.15
C ILE A 79 -17.46 10.70 10.90
N LEU A 80 -17.33 9.54 10.26
CA LEU A 80 -17.65 8.26 10.89
C LEU A 80 -16.69 7.91 12.03
N ALA A 81 -15.41 8.26 11.89
CA ALA A 81 -14.42 8.08 12.95
C ALA A 81 -14.75 8.93 14.18
N GLN A 82 -15.16 10.20 14.00
CA GLN A 82 -15.62 11.07 15.10
C GLN A 82 -16.88 10.51 15.79
N ASN A 83 -17.77 9.87 15.03
CA ASN A 83 -19.00 9.28 15.56
C ASN A 83 -18.79 7.84 16.10
N HIS A 84 -17.56 7.34 16.19
CA HIS A 84 -17.22 5.98 16.63
C HIS A 84 -17.91 4.85 15.83
N LYS A 85 -18.27 5.10 14.57
CA LYS A 85 -18.98 4.15 13.70
C LYS A 85 -18.00 3.29 12.89
N SER A 86 -17.21 2.44 13.57
CA SER A 86 -16.14 1.65 12.91
C SER A 86 -16.66 0.65 11.89
N SER A 87 -17.83 0.03 12.12
CA SER A 87 -18.45 -0.91 11.17
C SER A 87 -18.83 -0.23 9.85
N ASP A 88 -19.25 1.03 9.90
CA ASP A 88 -19.65 1.78 8.71
C ASP A 88 -18.43 2.23 7.88
N ILE A 89 -17.28 2.40 8.52
CA ILE A 89 -16.01 2.70 7.83
C ILE A 89 -15.59 1.54 6.94
N GLU A 90 -15.84 0.30 7.34
CA GLU A 90 -15.52 -0.89 6.53
C GLU A 90 -16.38 -0.99 5.27
N ASN A 91 -17.58 -0.39 5.29
CA ASN A 91 -18.51 -0.36 4.16
C ASN A 91 -18.17 0.72 3.12
N LEU A 92 -17.28 1.67 3.45
CA LEU A 92 -16.86 2.70 2.51
C LEU A 92 -16.11 2.10 1.31
N PRO A 93 -16.18 2.75 0.14
CA PRO A 93 -15.33 2.39 -0.99
C PRO A 93 -13.85 2.41 -0.60
N LYS A 94 -13.16 1.30 -0.88
CA LYS A 94 -11.72 1.18 -0.68
C LYS A 94 -10.98 2.08 -1.69
N GLN A 95 -10.25 3.07 -1.19
CA GLN A 95 -9.56 4.09 -2.00
C GLN A 95 -8.56 3.46 -2.98
N ASP A 96 -7.77 2.51 -2.50
CA ASP A 96 -6.83 1.70 -3.28
C ASP A 96 -7.52 0.98 -4.45
N LYS A 97 -8.70 0.40 -4.23
CA LYS A 97 -9.48 -0.27 -5.28
C LYS A 97 -9.98 0.72 -6.34
N LEU A 98 -10.39 1.91 -5.95
CA LEU A 98 -10.85 2.97 -6.87
C LEU A 98 -9.71 3.48 -7.75
N VAL A 99 -8.56 3.76 -7.15
CA VAL A 99 -7.36 4.21 -7.87
C VAL A 99 -6.89 3.14 -8.84
N PHE A 100 -6.73 1.89 -8.36
CA PHE A 100 -6.30 0.76 -9.19
C PHE A 100 -7.23 0.54 -10.39
N LYS A 101 -8.55 0.56 -10.18
CA LYS A 101 -9.54 0.39 -11.26
C LYS A 101 -9.41 1.47 -12.34
N THR A 102 -9.20 2.72 -11.93
CA THR A 102 -9.05 3.85 -12.86
C THR A 102 -7.79 3.70 -13.72
N TRP A 103 -6.64 3.42 -13.09
CA TRP A 103 -5.37 3.25 -13.80
C TRP A 103 -5.34 2.01 -14.70
N ASN A 104 -5.96 0.91 -14.25
CA ASN A 104 -6.04 -0.31 -15.05
C ASN A 104 -6.88 -0.12 -16.33
N ALA A 105 -7.86 0.79 -16.32
CA ALA A 105 -8.74 1.07 -17.45
C ALA A 105 -8.08 1.93 -18.54
N ILE A 106 -6.97 2.61 -18.26
CA ILE A 106 -6.24 3.43 -19.24
C ILE A 106 -5.79 2.53 -20.41
N PRO A 107 -5.77 3.01 -21.66
CA PRO A 107 -5.27 2.21 -22.78
C PRO A 107 -3.81 1.79 -22.59
N ASN A 108 -3.43 0.64 -23.15
CA ASN A 108 -2.05 0.14 -23.07
C ASN A 108 -1.05 0.95 -23.91
N THR A 109 -1.51 1.95 -24.67
CA THR A 109 -0.65 2.91 -25.36
C THR A 109 0.09 3.84 -24.39
N TYR A 110 -0.46 4.06 -23.19
CA TYR A 110 0.12 4.92 -22.15
C TYR A 110 0.99 4.11 -21.19
N ILE A 111 2.07 3.54 -21.70
CA ILE A 111 2.89 2.57 -20.99
C ILE A 111 3.65 3.26 -19.85
N ASN A 112 4.21 4.44 -20.10
CA ASN A 112 5.02 5.15 -19.11
C ASN A 112 4.15 5.67 -17.96
N MET A 113 2.98 6.23 -18.27
CA MET A 113 2.00 6.65 -17.27
C MET A 113 1.57 5.49 -16.39
N LYS A 114 1.25 4.33 -16.98
CA LYS A 114 0.87 3.14 -16.20
C LYS A 114 2.02 2.65 -15.33
N LYS A 115 3.22 2.50 -15.88
CA LYS A 115 4.40 2.06 -15.13
C LYS A 115 4.66 2.98 -13.94
N TYR A 116 4.63 4.29 -14.16
CA TYR A 116 4.86 5.27 -13.10
C TYR A 116 3.78 5.20 -12.01
N ALA A 117 2.50 5.20 -12.39
CA ALA A 117 1.40 5.11 -11.43
C ALA A 117 1.41 3.80 -10.63
N PHE A 118 1.61 2.65 -11.28
CA PHE A 118 1.70 1.37 -10.58
C PHE A 118 2.97 1.26 -9.74
N GLY A 119 4.07 1.89 -10.16
CA GLY A 119 5.26 2.07 -9.34
C GLY A 119 4.93 2.81 -8.04
N VAL A 120 4.30 3.98 -8.12
CA VAL A 120 3.86 4.76 -6.94
C VAL A 120 2.91 3.94 -6.05
N LEU A 121 1.93 3.25 -6.63
CA LEU A 121 0.99 2.40 -5.89
C LEU A 121 1.68 1.24 -5.16
N SER A 122 2.73 0.67 -5.75
CA SER A 122 3.49 -0.41 -5.14
C SER A 122 4.23 0.02 -3.86
N ILE A 123 4.63 1.30 -3.77
CA ILE A 123 5.26 1.85 -2.56
C ILE A 123 4.28 1.75 -1.39
N PHE A 124 3.04 2.22 -1.57
CA PHE A 124 2.00 2.14 -0.54
C PHE A 124 1.64 0.70 -0.14
N GLY A 125 1.61 -0.23 -1.10
CA GLY A 125 1.40 -1.65 -0.79
C GLY A 125 2.53 -2.22 0.06
N SER A 126 3.78 -1.93 -0.30
CA SER A 126 4.95 -2.44 0.41
C SER A 126 5.08 -1.86 1.82
N THR A 127 4.77 -0.57 2.04
CA THR A 127 4.81 0.04 3.37
C THR A 127 3.77 -0.56 4.30
N TYR A 128 2.53 -0.76 3.82
CA TYR A 128 1.48 -1.41 4.59
C TYR A 128 1.87 -2.83 5.02
N VAL A 129 2.40 -3.64 4.10
CA VAL A 129 2.87 -5.01 4.42
C VAL A 129 4.02 -4.96 5.43
N CYS A 130 4.97 -4.04 5.28
CA CYS A 130 6.05 -3.86 6.26
C CYS A 130 5.50 -3.51 7.64
N GLU A 131 4.59 -2.54 7.74
CA GLU A 131 3.95 -2.14 9.01
C GLU A 131 3.20 -3.31 9.66
N GLN A 132 2.44 -4.07 8.87
CA GLN A 132 1.74 -5.25 9.36
C GLN A 132 2.71 -6.30 9.91
N VAL A 133 3.83 -6.56 9.21
CA VAL A 133 4.87 -7.50 9.66
C VAL A 133 5.55 -7.00 10.93
N PHE A 134 5.85 -5.70 11.06
CA PHE A 134 6.40 -5.11 12.29
C PHE A 134 5.42 -5.19 13.47
N CYS A 135 4.14 -4.89 13.26
CA CYS A 135 3.10 -5.06 14.28
C CYS A 135 2.99 -6.52 14.72
N ASN A 136 3.02 -7.46 13.77
CA ASN A 136 3.01 -8.89 14.07
C ASN A 136 4.26 -9.32 14.85
N MET A 137 5.45 -8.83 14.48
CA MET A 137 6.69 -9.07 15.22
C MET A 137 6.61 -8.53 16.64
N ASN A 138 6.11 -7.31 16.84
CA ASN A 138 5.94 -6.72 18.17
C ASN A 138 4.92 -7.51 19.02
N TYR A 139 3.85 -8.02 18.41
CA TYR A 139 2.90 -8.89 19.10
C TYR A 139 3.53 -10.23 19.52
N ILE A 140 4.33 -10.84 18.64
CA ILE A 140 5.04 -12.09 18.91
C ILE A 140 6.13 -11.87 19.99
N LYS A 141 6.88 -10.75 19.90
CA LYS A 141 7.87 -10.29 20.87
C LYS A 141 7.19 -9.50 21.99
N ASN A 142 6.41 -10.18 22.83
CA ASN A 142 5.85 -9.56 24.02
C ASN A 142 6.76 -9.74 25.25
N LYS A 143 6.47 -9.01 26.34
CA LYS A 143 7.24 -9.02 27.60
C LYS A 143 7.43 -10.41 28.25
N HIS A 144 6.60 -11.39 27.86
CA HIS A 144 6.64 -12.76 28.37
C HIS A 144 7.41 -13.72 27.46
N ARG A 145 7.82 -13.29 26.25
CA ARG A 145 8.55 -14.09 25.26
C ARG A 145 9.94 -13.51 24.96
N SER A 146 10.75 -13.36 26.01
CA SER A 146 12.12 -12.80 25.94
C SER A 146 13.19 -13.75 25.38
N ARG A 147 12.87 -15.02 25.13
CA ARG A 147 13.81 -16.07 24.69
C ARG A 147 13.71 -16.45 23.21
N LEU A 148 12.95 -15.71 22.40
CA LEU A 148 12.84 -16.00 20.96
C LEU A 148 14.18 -15.70 20.28
N THR A 149 14.75 -16.71 19.61
CA THR A 149 15.84 -16.53 18.64
C THR A 149 15.30 -15.96 17.33
N ASP A 150 16.16 -15.38 16.50
CA ASP A 150 15.76 -14.82 15.20
C ASP A 150 15.10 -15.86 14.29
N ASP A 151 15.61 -17.10 14.28
CA ASP A 151 15.01 -18.22 13.53
C ASP A 151 13.60 -18.54 14.01
N SER A 152 13.40 -18.61 15.34
CA SER A 152 12.09 -18.91 15.93
C SER A 152 11.09 -17.76 15.70
N LEU A 153 11.56 -16.52 15.72
CA LEU A 153 10.76 -15.34 15.43
C LEU A 153 10.33 -15.34 13.96
N GLN A 154 11.27 -15.61 13.04
CA GLN A 154 10.98 -15.70 11.61
C GLN A 154 9.92 -16.77 11.32
N ALA A 155 10.07 -17.96 11.91
CA ALA A 155 9.09 -19.03 11.80
C ALA A 155 7.70 -18.60 12.32
N CYS A 156 7.64 -17.95 13.49
CA CYS A 156 6.38 -17.46 14.06
C CYS A 156 5.71 -16.39 13.19
N VAL A 157 6.49 -15.44 12.66
CA VAL A 157 5.97 -14.41 11.76
C VAL A 157 5.43 -15.05 10.49
N LYS A 158 6.21 -15.96 9.87
CA LYS A 158 5.81 -16.69 8.67
C LYS A 158 4.48 -17.42 8.89
N MET A 159 4.37 -18.18 9.97
CA MET A 159 3.14 -18.88 10.35
C MET A 159 1.94 -17.92 10.52
N LYS A 160 2.17 -16.71 11.06
CA LYS A 160 1.11 -15.71 11.26
C LYS A 160 0.65 -15.02 9.96
N VAL A 161 1.56 -14.84 8.99
CA VAL A 161 1.25 -14.14 7.73
C VAL A 161 0.82 -15.08 6.60
N THR A 162 1.12 -16.37 6.70
CA THR A 162 0.67 -17.37 5.73
C THR A 162 -0.72 -17.90 6.08
N SER A 163 -1.55 -18.17 5.08
CA SER A 163 -2.84 -18.87 5.22
C SER A 163 -2.66 -20.39 5.42
N TYR A 164 -1.65 -20.80 6.17
CA TYR A 164 -1.38 -22.20 6.45
C TYR A 164 -2.23 -22.67 7.63
N SER A 165 -3.11 -23.62 7.39
CA SER A 165 -3.85 -24.32 8.44
C SER A 165 -3.16 -25.65 8.69
N PRO A 166 -2.33 -25.79 9.75
CA PRO A 166 -1.72 -27.07 10.08
C PRO A 166 -2.82 -28.09 10.40
N ASP A 167 -2.65 -29.31 9.94
CA ASP A 167 -3.49 -30.44 10.35
C ASP A 167 -3.11 -30.83 11.79
N VAL A 168 -3.78 -30.17 12.74
CA VAL A 168 -3.53 -30.33 14.17
C VAL A 168 -3.82 -31.77 14.62
N GLN A 169 -4.74 -32.47 13.97
CA GLN A 169 -5.10 -33.85 14.35
C GLN A 169 -3.96 -34.82 14.05
N THR A 170 -3.40 -34.73 12.84
CA THR A 170 -2.24 -35.52 12.43
C THR A 170 -1.00 -35.19 13.28
N LEU A 171 -0.74 -33.90 13.55
CA LEU A 171 0.38 -33.50 14.42
C LEU A 171 0.20 -33.98 15.87
N SER A 172 -1.02 -33.98 16.40
CA SER A 172 -1.29 -34.41 17.77
C SER A 172 -1.13 -35.91 17.98
N THR A 173 -1.31 -36.71 16.93
CA THR A 173 -1.13 -38.17 16.98
C THR A 173 0.32 -38.59 16.80
N GLU A 174 1.15 -37.75 16.16
CA GLU A 174 2.59 -37.98 15.97
C GLU A 174 3.45 -37.47 17.15
N VAL A 175 2.96 -36.52 17.94
CA VAL A 175 3.68 -36.01 19.13
C VAL A 175 3.48 -36.96 20.31
N GLN A 176 4.57 -37.61 20.72
CA GLN A 176 4.59 -38.48 21.90
C GLN A 176 4.32 -37.66 23.17
N GLU A 177 3.24 -38.00 23.89
CA GLU A 177 2.84 -37.33 25.13
C GLU A 177 3.99 -37.32 26.14
N GLN A 178 4.51 -36.14 26.48
CA GLN A 178 5.38 -36.00 27.65
C GLN A 178 4.53 -36.23 28.89
N LYS A 179 4.72 -37.39 29.54
CA LYS A 179 4.17 -37.63 30.87
C LYS A 179 4.77 -36.61 31.84
N SER A 180 3.91 -35.78 32.42
CA SER A 180 4.29 -34.92 33.54
C SER A 180 4.79 -35.81 34.68
N HIS A 181 5.92 -35.43 35.28
CA HIS A 181 6.36 -35.92 36.58
C HIS A 181 5.55 -35.26 37.70
#